data_AF-A0A831TGN2-F1
#
_entry.id   AF-A0A831TGN2-F1
#
_cell.length_a   1.000
_cell.length_b   1.000
_cell.length_c   1.000
_cell.angle_alpha   90.00
_cell.angle_beta   90.00
_cell.angle_gamma   90.00
#
_symmetry.space_group_name_H-M   'P 1'
#
loop_
_entity.id
_entity.type
_entity.pdbx_description
1 polymer ?
#
loop_
_entity_poly.entity_id
_entity_poly.type
_entity_poly.pdbx_seq_one_letter_code
_entity_poly.pdbx_strand_id
1 'polypeptide(L)'
;MRDVIVQLSHHAYKQYLDRVETINPLELERQCQDHVTAGRFKVRGHGFIQIEEVWWIQKQDTRHTMKLVTCYGRTSMDLPRAIGWAARNNDRIDLNHMI
;
A
#
# COMPACT_ATOMS: atom_id res chain seq x y z
N MET A 1 2.93 8.52 -17.13
CA MET A 1 3.67 9.03 -15.97
C MET A 1 5.08 8.48 -16.06
N ARG A 2 6.06 9.29 -16.41
CA ARG A 2 7.47 8.89 -16.42
C ARG A 2 8.17 9.73 -15.34
N ASP A 3 9.03 9.09 -14.55
CA ASP A 3 9.81 9.64 -13.42
C ASP A 3 9.09 9.74 -12.06
N VAL A 4 8.46 8.65 -11.60
CA VAL A 4 8.07 8.48 -10.18
C VAL A 4 8.95 7.40 -9.56
N ILE A 5 9.70 7.76 -8.53
CA ILE A 5 10.52 6.86 -7.71
C ILE A 5 9.66 6.38 -6.53
N VAL A 6 9.54 5.07 -6.38
CA VAL A 6 8.84 4.43 -5.27
C VAL A 6 9.82 4.17 -4.13
N GLN A 7 9.45 4.55 -2.92
CA GLN A 7 10.22 4.27 -1.71
C GLN A 7 9.33 3.67 -0.63
N LEU A 8 9.84 2.67 0.09
CA LEU A 8 9.17 2.10 1.25
C LEU A 8 9.64 2.78 2.52
N SER A 9 8.70 3.12 3.39
CA SER A 9 9.05 3.37 4.79
C SER A 9 9.42 2.05 5.47
N HIS A 10 10.30 2.10 6.47
CA HIS A 10 10.61 0.94 7.31
C HIS A 10 9.34 0.32 7.93
N HIS A 11 8.37 1.15 8.30
CA HIS A 11 7.09 0.70 8.84
C HIS A 11 6.26 -0.07 7.80
N ALA A 12 6.17 0.44 6.57
CA ALA A 12 5.46 -0.20 5.47
C ALA A 12 6.08 -1.56 5.14
N TYR A 13 7.41 -1.62 5.07
CA TYR A 13 8.13 -2.85 4.82
C TYR A 13 7.88 -3.91 5.90
N LYS A 14 7.99 -3.55 7.18
CA LYS A 14 7.70 -4.49 8.28
C LYS A 14 6.28 -5.04 8.20
N GLN A 15 5.30 -4.19 7.95
CA GLN A 15 3.90 -4.63 7.80
C GLN A 15 3.67 -5.51 6.58
N TYR A 16 4.41 -5.29 5.48
CA TYR A 16 4.35 -6.17 4.33
C TYR A 16 4.87 -7.57 4.68
N LEU A 17 6.00 -7.66 5.37
CA LEU A 17 6.54 -8.95 5.81
C LEU A 17 5.56 -9.71 6.70
N ASP A 18 4.88 -9.00 7.60
CA ASP A 18 3.92 -9.60 8.54
C ASP A 18 2.63 -10.08 7.85
N ARG A 19 2.25 -9.50 6.70
CA ARG A 19 0.90 -9.64 6.10
C ARG A 19 0.84 -10.18 4.68
N VAL A 20 1.96 -10.19 3.97
CA VAL A 20 1.98 -10.51 2.54
C VAL A 20 2.93 -11.66 2.29
N GLU A 21 4.24 -11.45 2.44
CA GLU A 21 5.26 -12.47 2.25
C GLU A 21 6.64 -12.01 2.69
N THR A 22 7.55 -12.96 2.87
CA THR A 22 8.97 -12.67 3.12
C THR A 22 9.67 -12.37 1.80
N ILE A 23 10.15 -11.15 1.66
CA ILE A 23 10.89 -10.67 0.50
C ILE A 23 11.96 -9.69 0.96
N ASN A 24 13.04 -9.54 0.19
CA ASN A 24 14.05 -8.53 0.51
C ASN A 24 13.51 -7.11 0.17
N PRO A 25 13.95 -6.06 0.89
CA PRO A 25 13.35 -4.74 0.76
C PRO A 25 13.61 -4.11 -0.62
N LEU A 26 14.80 -4.31 -1.20
CA LEU A 26 15.16 -3.78 -2.50
C LEU A 26 14.30 -4.37 -3.63
N GLU A 27 14.03 -5.67 -3.54
CA GLU A 27 13.18 -6.38 -4.49
C GLU A 27 11.72 -5.93 -4.38
N LEU A 28 11.22 -5.72 -3.16
CA LEU A 28 9.88 -5.18 -2.98
C LEU A 28 9.74 -3.76 -3.52
N GLU A 29 10.73 -2.89 -3.29
CA GLU A 29 10.77 -1.56 -3.90
C GLU A 29 10.79 -1.66 -5.43
N ARG A 30 11.62 -2.56 -5.99
CA ARG A 30 11.71 -2.80 -7.43
C ARG A 30 10.38 -3.28 -8.02
N GLN A 31 9.71 -4.24 -7.39
CA GLN A 31 8.40 -4.72 -7.83
C GLN A 31 7.37 -3.59 -7.81
N CYS A 32 7.27 -2.86 -6.69
CA CYS A 32 6.37 -1.73 -6.58
C CYS A 32 6.67 -0.65 -7.64
N GLN A 33 7.96 -0.38 -7.89
CA GLN A 33 8.43 0.53 -8.92
C GLN A 33 7.99 0.08 -10.32
N ASP A 34 8.18 -1.20 -10.65
CA ASP A 34 7.82 -1.78 -11.95
C ASP A 34 6.31 -1.68 -12.18
N HIS A 35 5.49 -2.02 -11.18
CA HIS A 35 4.04 -1.90 -11.26
C HIS A 35 3.58 -0.45 -11.44
N VAL A 36 4.18 0.50 -10.70
CA VAL A 36 3.82 1.92 -10.79
C VAL A 36 4.21 2.50 -12.15
N THR A 37 5.42 2.21 -12.63
CA THR A 37 5.90 2.63 -13.96
C THR A 37 5.04 2.05 -15.08
N ALA A 38 4.60 0.79 -14.95
CA ALA A 38 3.73 0.12 -15.89
C ALA A 38 2.26 0.57 -15.82
N GLY A 39 1.90 1.47 -14.89
CA GLY A 39 0.51 1.90 -14.69
C GLY A 39 -0.40 0.82 -14.07
N ARG A 40 0.20 -0.23 -13.50
CA ARG A 40 -0.51 -1.38 -12.90
C ARG A 40 -0.81 -1.16 -11.42
N PHE A 41 -1.51 -0.08 -11.12
CA PHE A 41 -1.93 0.29 -9.77
C PHE A 41 -3.29 0.99 -9.80
N LYS A 42 -3.98 1.03 -8.66
CA LYS A 42 -5.25 1.74 -8.49
C LYS A 42 -5.14 2.72 -7.34
N VAL A 43 -5.28 4.01 -7.60
CA VAL A 43 -5.40 5.02 -6.54
C VAL A 43 -6.86 5.12 -6.11
N ARG A 44 -7.06 5.28 -4.81
CA ARG A 44 -8.32 5.64 -4.16
C ARG A 44 -8.08 6.86 -3.28
N GLY A 45 -9.15 7.61 -3.00
CA GLY A 45 -9.08 8.84 -2.21
C GLY A 45 -8.34 8.66 -0.87
N HIS A 46 -7.90 9.74 -0.25
CA HIS A 46 -7.15 9.71 1.03
C HIS A 46 -5.78 9.01 0.98
N GLY A 47 -5.17 8.92 -0.21
CA GLY A 47 -3.82 8.38 -0.35
C GLY A 47 -3.75 6.85 -0.34
N PHE A 48 -4.88 6.16 -0.49
CA PHE A 48 -4.87 4.71 -0.68
C PHE A 48 -4.42 4.36 -2.08
N ILE A 49 -3.55 3.37 -2.20
CA ILE A 49 -3.13 2.81 -3.47
C ILE A 49 -3.12 1.28 -3.38
N GLN A 50 -3.62 0.62 -4.40
CA GLN A 50 -3.53 -0.82 -4.55
C GLN A 50 -2.48 -1.14 -5.62
N ILE A 51 -1.45 -1.87 -5.24
CA ILE A 51 -0.37 -2.35 -6.12
C ILE A 51 -0.36 -3.87 -5.99
N GLU A 52 -0.56 -4.58 -7.11
CA GLU A 52 -0.60 -6.06 -7.11
C GLU A 52 -1.52 -6.64 -6.01
N GLU A 53 -2.75 -6.12 -5.93
CA GLU A 53 -3.77 -6.51 -4.93
C GLU A 53 -3.43 -6.18 -3.46
N VAL A 54 -2.21 -5.74 -3.18
CA VAL A 54 -1.77 -5.25 -1.87
C VAL A 54 -2.20 -3.79 -1.69
N TRP A 55 -2.83 -3.49 -0.56
CA TRP A 55 -3.23 -2.14 -0.19
C TRP A 55 -2.14 -1.41 0.58
N TRP A 56 -1.91 -0.16 0.19
CA TRP A 56 -0.94 0.74 0.81
C TRP A 56 -1.53 2.11 1.08
N ILE A 57 -0.95 2.82 2.03
CA ILE A 57 -1.00 4.29 2.05
C ILE A 57 0.22 4.82 1.34
N GLN A 58 0.00 5.68 0.36
CA GLN A 58 1.04 6.47 -0.28
C GLN A 58 0.96 7.94 0.16
N LYS A 59 2.13 8.56 0.26
CA LYS A 59 2.29 10.00 0.38
C LYS A 59 3.25 10.45 -0.72
N GLN A 60 2.92 11.56 -1.35
CA GLN A 60 3.87 12.23 -2.23
C GLN A 60 4.91 12.95 -1.36
N ASP A 61 6.17 12.55 -1.48
CA ASP A 61 7.29 13.16 -0.73
C ASP A 61 7.86 14.34 -1.54
N THR A 62 8.09 14.12 -2.84
CA THR A 62 8.51 15.17 -3.79
C THR A 62 7.73 15.05 -5.10
N ARG A 63 7.99 15.94 -6.08
CA ARG A 63 7.40 15.85 -7.42
C ARG A 63 7.64 14.49 -8.10
N HIS A 64 8.74 13.82 -7.74
CA HIS A 64 9.19 12.58 -8.37
C HIS A 64 9.26 11.41 -7.40
N THR A 65 8.76 11.54 -6.16
CA THR A 65 8.88 10.48 -5.15
C THR A 65 7.53 10.16 -4.55
N MET A 66 7.11 8.90 -4.69
CA MET A 66 5.96 8.32 -4.03
C MET A 66 6.46 7.43 -2.88
N LYS A 67 6.14 7.82 -1.65
CA LYS A 67 6.51 7.07 -0.46
C LYS A 67 5.35 6.22 0.03
N LEU A 68 5.56 4.91 0.09
CA LEU A 68 4.63 3.96 0.69
C LEU A 68 4.88 3.95 2.21
N VAL A 69 3.91 4.44 2.98
CA VAL A 69 4.10 4.68 4.43
C VAL A 69 3.51 3.59 5.32
N THR A 70 2.50 2.85 4.83
CA THR A 70 1.80 1.78 5.55
C THR A 70 1.38 0.71 4.54
N CYS A 71 1.48 -0.57 4.93
CA CYS A 71 0.99 -1.71 4.15
C CYS A 71 -0.16 -2.37 4.91
N TYR A 72 -1.30 -2.58 4.28
CA TYR A 72 -2.45 -3.25 4.88
C TYR A 72 -2.59 -4.72 4.49
N GLY A 73 -1.79 -5.19 3.53
CA GLY A 73 -1.83 -6.57 3.05
C GLY A 73 -2.70 -6.77 1.81
N ARG A 74 -2.80 -8.03 1.39
CA ARG A 74 -3.70 -8.46 0.31
C ARG A 74 -5.12 -8.54 0.87
N THR A 75 -6.10 -8.01 0.14
CA THR A 75 -7.52 -8.27 0.43
C THR A 75 -8.38 -7.92 -0.79
N SER A 76 -9.45 -8.70 -0.97
CA SER A 76 -10.52 -8.41 -1.94
C SER A 76 -11.45 -7.30 -1.49
N MET A 77 -11.39 -6.90 -0.21
CA MET A 77 -12.20 -5.83 0.36
C MET A 77 -11.81 -4.47 -0.22
N ASP A 78 -12.80 -3.60 -0.42
CA ASP A 78 -12.57 -2.16 -0.61
C ASP A 78 -12.13 -1.54 0.72
N LEU A 79 -10.83 -1.64 0.99
CA LEU A 79 -10.23 -1.24 2.25
C LEU A 79 -10.47 0.24 2.61
N PRO A 80 -10.35 1.22 1.69
CA PRO A 80 -10.72 2.61 1.98
C PRO A 80 -12.15 2.75 2.50
N ARG A 81 -13.10 2.06 1.85
CA ARG A 81 -14.52 2.09 2.26
C ARG A 81 -14.72 1.43 3.62
N ALA A 82 -14.08 0.31 3.86
CA ALA A 82 -14.16 -0.42 5.12
C ALA A 82 -13.63 0.42 6.28
N ILE A 83 -12.43 0.98 6.15
CA ILE A 83 -11.83 1.85 7.18
C ILE A 83 -12.74 3.05 7.46
N GLY A 84 -13.29 3.67 6.40
CA GLY A 84 -14.23 4.77 6.56
C GLY A 84 -15.51 4.37 7.29
N TRP A 85 -16.03 3.16 7.06
CA TRP A 85 -17.19 2.64 7.79
C TRP A 85 -16.86 2.38 9.26
N ALA A 86 -15.73 1.73 9.55
CA ALA A 86 -15.32 1.41 10.91
C ALA A 86 -15.13 2.68 11.75
N ALA A 87 -14.48 3.70 11.19
CA ALA A 87 -14.31 5.00 11.84
C ALA A 87 -15.65 5.68 12.19
N ARG A 88 -16.66 5.60 11.31
CA ARG A 88 -17.99 6.17 11.57
C ARG A 88 -18.79 5.44 12.63
N ASN A 89 -18.52 4.15 12.84
CA ASN A 89 -19.27 3.30 13.76
C ASN A 89 -18.50 3.00 15.06
N ASN A 90 -17.36 3.65 15.28
CA ASN A 90 -16.45 3.37 16.39
C ASN A 90 -16.05 1.87 16.47
N ASP A 91 -15.85 1.27 15.30
CA ASP A 91 -15.48 -0.13 15.13
C ASP A 91 -14.01 -0.26 14.70
N ARG A 92 -13.46 -1.48 14.74
CA ARG A 92 -12.07 -1.78 14.38
C ARG A 92 -12.01 -2.89 13.34
N ILE A 93 -11.15 -2.70 12.34
CA ILE A 93 -10.86 -3.74 11.36
C ILE A 93 -9.66 -4.53 11.86
N ASP A 94 -9.85 -5.84 11.99
CA ASP A 94 -8.73 -6.75 12.21
C ASP A 94 -8.11 -7.11 10.86
N LEU A 95 -6.91 -6.58 10.63
CA LEU A 95 -6.14 -6.77 9.40
C LEU A 95 -5.28 -8.04 9.44
N ASN A 96 -5.12 -8.67 10.60
CA ASN A 96 -4.23 -9.82 10.75
C ASN A 96 -4.92 -11.16 10.41
N HIS A 97 -6.24 -11.15 10.31
CA HIS A 97 -7.06 -12.32 9.97
C HIS A 97 -7.83 -12.14 8.65
N MET A 98 -7.40 -11.19 7.81
CA MET A 98 -7.98 -11.02 6.47
C MET A 98 -7.37 -12.06 5.52
N ILE A 99 -8.23 -12.76 4.79
CA ILE A 99 -7.89 -13.82 3.83
C ILE A 99 -7.81 -13.23 2.42
#